data_AF-A0A9D3XGN2-F1
#
_entry.id   AF-A0A9D3XGN2-F1
#
_cell.length_a   1.000
_cell.length_b   1.000
_cell.length_c   1.000
_cell.angle_alpha   90.00
_cell.angle_beta   90.00
_cell.angle_gamma   90.00
#
_symmetry.space_group_name_H-M   'P 1'
#
loop_
_entity.id
_entity.type
_entity.pdbx_description
1 polymer ?
#
loop_
_entity_poly.entity_id
_entity_poly.type
_entity_poly.pdbx_seq_one_letter_code
_entity_poly.pdbx_strand_id
1 'polypeptide(L)'
;METMVPGQMPRAGLLLLPLLLCFGPETTRSINPDALKVIVNYVDKFRPDKDGQYAAAVSLPQAACNLLDEQQLRAYLNETELNEMKKKLNSKELFEGQNITAARPKFQKNHPTLHSEFLLLSPDQNGISPISRLLDKTRGQRACPETHVPCKECGNNCYKKWSPGQRCGWNSCLIFFTKNSPCLGTCLNASGCFYIRDLMDGVFGAINNNFRALAFRQVYPPDKAQKRKALWEAWQTIQNAPMYKCDNNGCASCEEKCLSQNPCLEGVPEMGAVPQRAHG
;
A
#
# COMPACT_ATOMS: atom_id res chain seq x y z
N MET A 1 -19.72 72.14 12.27
CA MET A 1 -19.61 71.75 10.85
C MET A 1 -19.33 70.27 10.80
N GLU A 2 -20.37 69.49 10.59
CA GLU A 2 -20.23 68.07 10.29
C GLU A 2 -19.75 67.91 8.84
N THR A 3 -18.82 66.97 8.63
CA THR A 3 -19.09 65.77 7.82
C THR A 3 -17.92 64.81 7.97
N MET A 4 -18.03 63.91 8.95
CA MET A 4 -17.29 62.65 8.93
C MET A 4 -17.96 61.73 7.91
N VAL A 5 -17.21 61.27 6.91
CA VAL A 5 -17.63 60.21 5.99
C VAL A 5 -17.32 58.86 6.64
N PRO A 6 -18.33 58.02 6.96
CA PRO A 6 -18.10 56.67 7.41
C PRO A 6 -17.97 55.72 6.21
N GLY A 7 -16.90 54.93 6.17
CA GLY A 7 -16.81 53.77 5.29
C GLY A 7 -15.59 53.75 4.37
N GLN A 8 -14.42 53.44 4.92
CA GLN A 8 -13.35 52.79 4.17
C GLN A 8 -12.41 52.08 5.16
N MET A 9 -12.71 50.83 5.48
CA MET A 9 -11.68 49.93 6.00
C MET A 9 -10.72 49.62 4.86
N PRO A 10 -9.40 49.63 5.07
CA PRO A 10 -8.47 49.11 4.07
C PRO A 10 -8.79 47.61 3.90
N ARG A 11 -9.31 47.25 2.72
CA ARG A 11 -9.38 45.85 2.26
C ARG A 11 -7.97 45.35 1.95
N ALA A 12 -7.14 45.21 2.97
CA ALA A 12 -6.02 44.26 2.96
C ALA A 12 -6.57 42.90 3.42
N GLY A 13 -7.55 42.39 2.68
CA GLY A 13 -8.20 41.11 2.96
C GLY A 13 -7.27 39.96 2.57
N LEU A 14 -6.61 39.37 3.57
CA LEU A 14 -6.47 37.92 3.72
C LEU A 14 -6.20 37.11 2.41
N LEU A 15 -5.10 37.35 1.73
CA LEU A 15 -4.63 36.53 0.59
C LEU A 15 -3.48 35.58 0.94
N LEU A 16 -3.35 35.16 2.20
CA LEU A 16 -2.30 34.21 2.65
C LEU A 16 -2.82 32.88 3.23
N LEU A 17 -4.14 32.67 3.25
CA LEU A 17 -4.74 31.44 3.78
C LEU A 17 -4.64 30.15 2.92
N PRO A 18 -4.31 30.14 1.61
CA PRO A 18 -4.16 28.85 0.90
C PRO A 18 -2.83 28.13 1.21
N LEU A 19 -1.81 28.83 1.69
CA LEU A 19 -0.47 28.25 1.92
C LEU A 19 -0.34 27.48 3.24
N LEU A 20 -1.28 27.67 4.18
CA LEU A 20 -1.26 27.02 5.50
C LEU A 20 -1.83 25.58 5.50
N LEU A 21 -2.39 25.12 4.39
CA LEU A 21 -2.94 23.75 4.29
C LEU A 21 -1.87 22.67 4.03
N CYS A 22 -0.63 23.06 3.77
CA CYS A 22 0.45 22.12 3.43
C CYS A 22 1.33 21.72 4.63
N PHE A 23 1.20 22.37 5.80
CA PHE A 23 1.98 22.01 6.98
C PHE A 23 1.20 21.01 7.85
N GLY A 24 1.27 19.73 7.47
CA GLY A 24 0.93 18.63 8.36
C GLY A 24 2.09 18.33 9.32
N PRO A 25 1.84 17.89 10.57
CA PRO A 25 2.91 17.43 11.43
C PRO A 25 3.60 16.21 10.82
N GLU A 26 4.93 16.22 10.75
CA GLU A 26 5.75 15.08 10.34
C GLU A 26 5.53 13.92 11.32
N THR A 27 4.78 12.90 10.91
CA THR A 27 4.69 11.64 11.65
C THR A 27 5.90 10.79 11.31
N THR A 28 7.02 11.04 11.98
CA THR A 28 8.32 10.33 11.92
C THR A 28 8.29 8.89 12.45
N ARG A 29 7.26 8.11 12.09
CA ARG A 29 7.03 6.74 12.58
C ARG A 29 6.81 5.76 11.43
N SER A 30 7.83 5.60 10.61
CA SER A 30 7.73 4.85 9.36
C SER A 30 9.04 4.11 9.04
N ILE A 31 8.96 3.06 8.23
CA ILE A 31 10.16 2.30 7.80
C ILE A 31 11.10 3.25 7.07
N ASN A 32 12.42 3.10 7.28
CA ASN A 32 13.44 3.86 6.56
C ASN A 32 13.25 3.67 5.03
N PRO A 33 12.98 4.74 4.25
CA PRO A 33 12.76 4.64 2.82
C PRO A 33 13.94 4.02 2.04
N ASP A 34 15.17 4.20 2.50
CA ASP A 34 16.35 3.61 1.85
C ASP A 34 16.40 2.10 2.06
N ALA A 35 16.06 1.63 3.26
CA ALA A 35 15.94 0.19 3.53
C ALA A 35 14.77 -0.42 2.75
N LEU A 36 13.63 0.30 2.68
CA LEU A 36 12.47 -0.12 1.89
C LEU A 36 12.84 -0.28 0.41
N LYS A 37 13.63 0.65 -0.15
CA LYS A 37 14.14 0.56 -1.52
C LYS A 37 14.96 -0.71 -1.74
N VAL A 38 15.89 -1.01 -0.84
CA VAL A 38 16.74 -2.21 -0.93
C VAL A 38 15.87 -3.47 -0.96
N ILE A 39 14.92 -3.59 -0.03
CA ILE A 39 14.04 -4.76 0.07
C ILE A 39 13.15 -4.90 -1.17
N VAL A 40 12.47 -3.81 -1.58
CA VAL A 40 11.57 -3.80 -2.73
C VAL A 40 12.33 -4.13 -4.02
N ASN A 41 13.50 -3.53 -4.24
CA ASN A 41 14.29 -3.78 -5.44
C ASN A 41 14.82 -5.20 -5.47
N TYR A 42 15.27 -5.75 -4.34
CA TYR A 42 15.73 -7.13 -4.28
C TYR A 42 14.62 -8.13 -4.63
N VAL A 43 13.43 -7.96 -4.06
CA VAL A 43 12.26 -8.81 -4.39
C VAL A 43 11.83 -8.63 -5.86
N ASP A 44 11.86 -7.40 -6.38
CA ASP A 44 11.44 -7.12 -7.76
C ASP A 44 12.40 -7.68 -8.83
N LYS A 45 13.64 -8.07 -8.48
CA LYS A 45 14.51 -8.86 -9.38
C LYS A 45 13.89 -10.21 -9.76
N PHE A 46 13.02 -10.75 -8.91
CA PHE A 46 12.38 -12.06 -9.08
C PHE A 46 10.92 -11.96 -9.52
N ARG A 47 10.53 -10.81 -10.08
CA ARG A 47 9.22 -10.61 -10.70
C ARG A 47 8.97 -11.60 -11.87
N PRO A 48 7.70 -11.91 -12.20
CA PRO A 48 7.37 -12.74 -13.35
C PRO A 48 7.84 -12.12 -14.68
N ASP A 49 8.17 -12.97 -15.67
CA ASP A 49 8.84 -12.54 -16.91
C ASP A 49 7.94 -11.73 -17.87
N LYS A 50 6.62 -11.98 -17.88
CA LYS A 50 5.65 -11.31 -18.77
C LYS A 50 4.71 -10.40 -18.00
N ASP A 51 4.75 -9.08 -18.25
CA ASP A 51 3.83 -8.00 -17.82
C ASP A 51 3.01 -8.23 -16.56
N GLY A 52 3.60 -8.89 -15.57
CA GLY A 52 2.83 -9.49 -14.52
C GLY A 52 2.67 -8.49 -13.43
N GLN A 53 1.55 -7.76 -13.44
CA GLN A 53 0.98 -7.31 -12.19
C GLN A 53 1.16 -8.42 -11.15
N TYR A 54 1.72 -8.06 -10.01
CA TYR A 54 1.94 -8.97 -8.91
C TYR A 54 2.04 -8.17 -7.63
N ALA A 55 1.80 -8.85 -6.53
CA ALA A 55 2.08 -8.33 -5.21
C ALA A 55 2.89 -9.38 -4.43
N ALA A 56 3.68 -8.91 -3.49
CA ALA A 56 4.45 -9.72 -2.57
C ALA A 56 4.36 -9.12 -1.17
N ALA A 57 4.19 -9.95 -0.16
CA ALA A 57 4.34 -9.56 1.23
C ALA A 57 5.60 -10.19 1.79
N VAL A 58 6.43 -9.39 2.42
CA VAL A 58 7.69 -9.78 3.05
C VAL A 58 7.55 -9.60 4.55
N SER A 59 7.94 -10.63 5.31
CA SER A 59 8.02 -10.58 6.78
C SER A 59 9.44 -10.88 7.22
N LEU A 60 10.09 -9.90 7.85
CA LEU A 60 11.47 -10.04 8.34
C LEU A 60 11.52 -9.76 9.84
N PRO A 61 12.48 -10.33 10.59
CA PRO A 61 12.77 -9.88 11.95
C PRO A 61 13.03 -8.38 11.98
N GLN A 62 12.57 -7.67 13.02
CA GLN A 62 12.68 -6.20 13.09
C GLN A 62 14.10 -5.64 12.83
N ALA A 63 15.13 -6.35 13.28
CA ALA A 63 16.52 -5.98 13.04
C ALA A 63 16.89 -5.98 11.54
N ALA A 64 16.26 -6.84 10.74
CA ALA A 64 16.48 -6.96 9.31
C ALA A 64 15.71 -5.94 8.46
N CYS A 65 14.74 -5.22 9.07
CA CYS A 65 13.84 -4.31 8.37
C CYS A 65 14.46 -2.96 8.01
N ASN A 66 15.60 -2.64 8.61
CA ASN A 66 16.36 -1.43 8.35
C ASN A 66 17.72 -1.72 7.69
N LEU A 67 17.89 -2.92 7.13
CA LEU A 67 19.11 -3.27 6.39
C LEU A 67 19.20 -2.41 5.13
N LEU A 68 20.38 -1.83 4.92
CA LEU A 68 20.70 -1.01 3.75
C LEU A 68 21.55 -1.78 2.73
N ASP A 69 21.80 -3.07 2.99
CA ASP A 69 22.64 -3.93 2.17
C ASP A 69 21.87 -5.19 1.73
N GLU A 70 21.85 -5.42 0.42
CA GLU A 70 21.26 -6.61 -0.19
C GLU A 70 21.97 -7.89 0.26
N GLN A 71 23.28 -7.86 0.51
CA GLN A 71 24.03 -9.04 0.90
C GLN A 71 23.55 -9.60 2.25
N GLN A 72 23.21 -8.71 3.18
CA GLN A 72 22.64 -9.08 4.47
C GLN A 72 21.20 -9.60 4.32
N LEU A 73 20.43 -9.03 3.38
CA LEU A 73 19.05 -9.45 3.12
C LEU A 73 18.96 -10.90 2.60
N ARG A 74 19.98 -11.39 1.88
CA ARG A 74 20.07 -12.78 1.38
C ARG A 74 19.99 -13.83 2.46
N ALA A 75 20.37 -13.50 3.70
CA ALA A 75 20.25 -14.42 4.84
C ALA A 75 18.77 -14.68 5.22
N TYR A 76 17.87 -13.75 4.88
CA TYR A 76 16.43 -13.84 5.17
C TYR A 76 15.60 -14.14 3.93
N LEU A 77 16.02 -13.66 2.77
CA LEU A 77 15.35 -13.85 1.48
C LEU A 77 16.34 -14.52 0.52
N ASN A 78 16.45 -15.84 0.60
CA ASN A 78 17.42 -16.58 -0.18
C ASN A 78 17.00 -16.66 -1.67
N GLU A 79 17.98 -16.65 -2.58
CA GLU A 79 17.67 -16.62 -4.02
C GLU A 79 17.00 -17.91 -4.53
N THR A 80 17.27 -19.07 -3.92
CA THR A 80 16.62 -20.32 -4.31
C THR A 80 15.10 -20.22 -4.11
N GLU A 81 14.67 -19.70 -2.97
CA GLU A 81 13.27 -19.44 -2.63
C GLU A 81 12.66 -18.39 -3.57
N LEU A 82 13.38 -17.30 -3.85
CA LEU A 82 12.89 -16.26 -4.74
C LEU A 82 12.82 -16.71 -6.21
N ASN A 83 13.69 -17.62 -6.64
CA ASN A 83 13.59 -18.26 -7.96
C ASN A 83 12.37 -19.20 -8.04
N GLU A 84 12.07 -19.96 -6.99
CA GLU A 84 10.84 -20.74 -6.92
C GLU A 84 9.60 -19.85 -6.88
N MET A 85 9.64 -18.73 -6.16
CA MET A 85 8.61 -17.69 -6.22
C MET A 85 8.40 -17.24 -7.68
N LYS A 86 9.47 -16.85 -8.38
CA LYS A 86 9.40 -16.44 -9.79
C LYS A 86 8.75 -17.50 -10.66
N LYS A 87 9.13 -18.77 -10.50
CA LYS A 87 8.57 -19.91 -11.23
C LYS A 87 7.07 -20.08 -10.98
N LYS A 88 6.63 -20.00 -9.72
CA LYS A 88 5.21 -20.05 -9.35
C LYS A 88 4.42 -18.87 -9.90
N LEU A 89 4.98 -17.66 -9.84
CA LEU A 89 4.35 -16.49 -10.46
C LEU A 89 4.28 -16.65 -11.99
N ASN A 90 5.28 -17.23 -12.64
CA ASN A 90 5.22 -17.53 -14.07
C ASN A 90 4.14 -18.57 -14.42
N SER A 91 3.90 -19.57 -13.56
CA SER A 91 2.79 -20.53 -13.71
C SER A 91 1.44 -20.01 -13.20
N LYS A 92 1.36 -18.74 -12.74
CA LYS A 92 0.15 -18.08 -12.19
C LYS A 92 -0.36 -18.72 -10.89
N GLU A 93 0.54 -19.32 -10.13
CA GLU A 93 0.26 -19.89 -8.82
C GLU A 93 0.58 -18.90 -7.69
N LEU A 94 -0.10 -19.06 -6.56
CA LEU A 94 0.27 -18.42 -5.29
C LEU A 94 1.58 -19.03 -4.80
N PHE A 95 2.48 -18.20 -4.30
CA PHE A 95 3.71 -18.62 -3.63
C PHE A 95 3.64 -18.31 -2.14
N GLU A 96 4.01 -19.27 -1.30
CA GLU A 96 4.12 -19.12 0.15
C GLU A 96 5.47 -19.69 0.64
N GLY A 97 6.45 -18.80 0.80
CA GLY A 97 7.77 -19.10 1.34
C GLY A 97 7.87 -18.78 2.84
N GLN A 98 9.08 -18.89 3.38
CA GLN A 98 9.42 -18.68 4.78
C GLN A 98 9.20 -17.22 5.21
N ASN A 99 9.79 -16.28 4.46
CA ASN A 99 9.76 -14.84 4.78
C ASN A 99 9.06 -14.00 3.69
N ILE A 100 8.45 -14.66 2.70
CA ILE A 100 7.76 -13.98 1.60
C ILE A 100 6.59 -14.81 1.08
N THR A 101 5.48 -14.14 0.76
CA THR A 101 4.38 -14.70 -0.05
C THR A 101 4.11 -13.79 -1.23
N ALA A 102 3.76 -14.33 -2.39
CA ALA A 102 3.51 -13.54 -3.59
C ALA A 102 2.43 -14.14 -4.47
N ALA A 103 1.69 -13.28 -5.17
CA ALA A 103 0.64 -13.67 -6.09
C ALA A 103 0.60 -12.76 -7.32
N ARG A 104 0.05 -13.28 -8.41
CA ARG A 104 -0.37 -12.51 -9.58
C ARG A 104 -1.89 -12.47 -9.67
N PRO A 105 -2.47 -11.54 -10.44
CA PRO A 105 -3.90 -11.59 -10.72
C PRO A 105 -4.32 -12.93 -11.32
N LYS A 106 -5.43 -13.44 -10.80
CA LYS A 106 -6.08 -14.66 -11.29
C LYS A 106 -7.20 -14.26 -12.25
N PHE A 107 -6.95 -14.46 -13.54
CA PHE A 107 -7.93 -14.24 -14.60
C PHE A 107 -8.91 -15.41 -14.65
N GLN A 108 -10.20 -15.09 -14.71
CA GLN A 108 -11.27 -16.08 -14.70
C GLN A 108 -12.15 -15.85 -15.93
N LYS A 109 -12.54 -16.93 -16.63
CA LYS A 109 -13.26 -16.84 -17.92
C LYS A 109 -14.64 -16.15 -17.78
N ASN A 110 -15.32 -16.39 -16.66
CA ASN A 110 -16.70 -15.93 -16.41
C ASN A 110 -16.85 -15.19 -15.07
N HIS A 111 -15.74 -14.81 -14.44
CA HIS A 111 -15.75 -14.12 -13.15
C HIS A 111 -14.79 -12.93 -13.18
N PRO A 112 -15.00 -11.93 -12.31
CA PRO A 112 -14.05 -10.83 -12.18
C PRO A 112 -12.63 -11.34 -11.92
N THR A 113 -11.64 -10.60 -12.43
CA THR A 113 -10.24 -10.91 -12.14
C THR A 113 -9.97 -10.69 -10.65
N LEU A 114 -9.40 -11.69 -9.98
CA LEU A 114 -8.94 -11.51 -8.60
C LEU A 114 -7.58 -10.85 -8.64
N HIS A 115 -7.45 -9.69 -8.01
CA HIS A 115 -6.20 -8.96 -7.96
C HIS A 115 -5.21 -9.64 -7.01
N SER A 116 -3.92 -9.49 -7.28
CA SER A 116 -2.84 -10.07 -6.47
C SER A 116 -2.92 -9.67 -4.99
N GLU A 117 -3.34 -8.44 -4.72
CA GLU A 117 -3.47 -7.90 -3.38
C GLU A 117 -4.58 -8.59 -2.61
N PHE A 118 -5.73 -8.77 -3.26
CA PHE A 118 -6.85 -9.51 -2.70
C PHE A 118 -6.47 -10.97 -2.45
N LEU A 119 -5.77 -11.63 -3.39
CA LEU A 119 -5.33 -13.01 -3.21
C LEU A 119 -4.42 -13.22 -1.99
N LEU A 120 -3.64 -12.20 -1.60
CA LEU A 120 -2.73 -12.27 -0.46
C LEU A 120 -3.37 -11.86 0.87
N LEU A 121 -4.36 -10.96 0.83
CA LEU A 121 -5.02 -10.43 2.02
C LEU A 121 -6.28 -11.21 2.40
N SER A 122 -6.94 -11.84 1.43
CA SER A 122 -8.21 -12.51 1.67
C SER A 122 -8.01 -13.87 2.33
N PRO A 123 -8.86 -14.23 3.30
CA PRO A 123 -8.85 -15.55 3.90
C PRO A 123 -9.23 -16.65 2.90
N ASP A 124 -8.65 -17.83 3.13
CA ASP A 124 -9.12 -19.08 2.55
C ASP A 124 -10.32 -19.66 3.31
N GLN A 125 -10.72 -20.89 2.99
CA GLN A 125 -11.80 -21.62 3.65
C GLN A 125 -11.59 -21.84 5.16
N ASN A 126 -10.36 -21.72 5.66
CA ASN A 126 -10.04 -21.83 7.09
C ASN A 126 -10.06 -20.47 7.79
N GLY A 127 -10.40 -19.39 7.08
CA GLY A 127 -10.41 -18.04 7.64
C GLY A 127 -9.02 -17.41 7.77
N ILE A 128 -8.00 -17.95 7.10
CA ILE A 128 -6.61 -17.49 7.21
C ILE A 128 -6.11 -17.02 5.84
N SER A 129 -5.54 -15.82 5.76
CA SER A 129 -4.94 -15.30 4.53
C SER A 129 -3.47 -15.74 4.38
N PRO A 130 -2.92 -15.73 3.16
CA PRO A 130 -1.49 -15.97 2.94
C PRO A 130 -0.58 -15.05 3.77
N ILE A 131 -0.94 -13.77 3.93
CA ILE A 131 -0.16 -12.84 4.77
C ILE A 131 -0.26 -13.21 6.25
N SER A 132 -1.44 -13.59 6.74
CA SER A 132 -1.57 -14.07 8.13
C SER A 132 -0.70 -15.31 8.38
N ARG A 133 -0.68 -16.27 7.45
CA ARG A 133 0.23 -17.44 7.53
C ARG A 133 1.69 -17.04 7.54
N LEU A 134 2.08 -16.08 6.70
CA LEU A 134 3.45 -15.54 6.69
C LEU A 134 3.82 -14.93 8.05
N LEU A 135 2.94 -14.11 8.63
CA LEU A 135 3.19 -13.44 9.91
C LEU A 135 3.23 -14.44 11.08
N ASP A 136 2.38 -15.47 11.06
CA ASP A 136 2.35 -16.51 12.08
C ASP A 136 3.67 -17.30 12.18
N LYS A 137 4.44 -17.42 11.09
CA LYS A 137 5.79 -18.03 11.12
C LYS A 137 6.78 -17.25 12.00
N THR A 138 6.53 -15.96 12.20
CA THR A 138 7.38 -15.04 12.99
C THR A 138 6.85 -14.80 14.40
N ARG A 139 5.80 -15.52 14.82
CA ARG A 139 5.10 -15.29 16.07
C ARG A 139 5.90 -15.74 17.29
N GLY A 140 6.47 -14.78 18.00
CA GLY A 140 6.95 -14.98 19.37
C GLY A 140 5.77 -15.06 20.35
N GLN A 141 5.24 -16.27 20.57
CA GLN A 141 4.39 -16.69 21.69
C GLN A 141 3.53 -15.63 22.45
N ARG A 142 2.68 -14.85 21.75
CA ARG A 142 1.52 -14.20 22.39
C ARG A 142 0.27 -14.37 21.51
N ALA A 143 -0.82 -14.82 22.15
CA ALA A 143 -2.13 -14.88 21.52
C ALA A 143 -2.59 -13.45 21.16
N CYS A 144 -3.11 -13.27 19.96
CA CYS A 144 -3.72 -12.00 19.57
C CYS A 144 -5.19 -12.06 19.99
N PRO A 145 -5.71 -11.07 20.71
CA PRO A 145 -7.13 -10.95 20.94
C PRO A 145 -7.80 -10.56 19.62
N GLU A 146 -8.69 -11.43 19.16
CA GLU A 146 -9.41 -11.30 17.91
C GLU A 146 -10.79 -10.69 18.18
N THR A 147 -11.15 -9.63 17.45
CA THR A 147 -12.53 -9.17 17.34
C THR A 147 -13.08 -9.64 16.00
N HIS A 148 -14.23 -10.29 16.04
CA HIS A 148 -14.94 -10.71 14.84
C HIS A 148 -15.49 -9.45 14.14
N VAL A 149 -15.07 -9.21 12.89
CA VAL A 149 -15.70 -8.17 12.06
C VAL A 149 -16.79 -8.82 11.24
N PRO A 150 -18.00 -8.24 11.18
CA PRO A 150 -19.04 -8.70 10.27
C PRO A 150 -18.52 -8.76 8.83
N CYS A 151 -18.68 -9.92 8.21
CA CYS A 151 -18.29 -10.13 6.82
C CYS A 151 -19.18 -9.33 5.86
N LYS A 152 -18.64 -8.94 4.71
CA LYS A 152 -19.51 -8.67 3.55
C LYS A 152 -20.15 -9.96 3.07
N GLU A 153 -21.39 -9.88 2.61
CA GLU A 153 -22.13 -11.00 2.01
C GLU A 153 -21.44 -11.62 0.79
N CYS A 154 -20.49 -10.91 0.17
CA CYS A 154 -19.74 -11.39 -0.98
C CYS A 154 -18.21 -11.24 -0.85
N GLY A 155 -17.50 -12.18 -1.48
CA GLY A 155 -16.07 -12.11 -1.75
C GLY A 155 -15.12 -12.46 -0.61
N ASN A 156 -15.48 -13.40 0.27
CA ASN A 156 -14.64 -13.86 1.38
C ASN A 156 -13.98 -12.72 2.18
N ASN A 157 -14.61 -11.54 2.28
CA ASN A 157 -14.05 -10.40 3.04
C ASN A 157 -14.31 -10.55 4.55
N CYS A 158 -14.30 -11.78 5.05
CA CYS A 158 -14.36 -12.07 6.47
C CYS A 158 -12.96 -11.88 7.05
N TYR A 159 -12.73 -10.88 7.88
CA TYR A 159 -11.43 -10.72 8.50
C TYR A 159 -11.57 -10.48 10.00
N LYS A 160 -10.54 -10.90 10.71
CA LYS A 160 -10.42 -10.63 12.12
C LYS A 160 -9.85 -9.22 12.26
N LYS A 161 -10.49 -8.38 13.05
CA LYS A 161 -9.90 -7.11 13.47
C LYS A 161 -9.24 -7.34 14.80
N TRP A 162 -8.04 -6.84 14.96
CA TRP A 162 -7.31 -6.96 16.21
C TRP A 162 -7.63 -5.75 17.09
N SER A 163 -7.90 -5.98 18.38
CA SER A 163 -8.30 -4.92 19.31
C SER A 163 -7.26 -3.80 19.34
N PRO A 164 -7.63 -2.53 19.07
CA PRO A 164 -6.75 -1.40 19.26
C PRO A 164 -6.24 -1.38 20.71
N GLY A 165 -4.92 -1.44 20.91
CA GLY A 165 -4.31 -1.36 22.23
C GLY A 165 -3.79 -2.68 22.82
N GLN A 166 -4.15 -3.83 22.25
CA GLN A 166 -3.51 -5.12 22.56
C GLN A 166 -2.73 -5.60 21.34
N ARG A 167 -1.46 -5.20 21.27
CA ARG A 167 -0.58 -5.45 20.11
C ARG A 167 -0.36 -6.95 19.94
N CYS A 168 -0.58 -7.45 18.72
CA CYS A 168 -0.09 -8.75 18.33
C CYS A 168 1.44 -8.82 18.56
N GLY A 169 1.91 -9.96 19.07
CA GLY A 169 3.34 -10.20 19.35
C GLY A 169 4.17 -10.49 18.10
N TRP A 170 3.76 -10.01 16.92
CA TRP A 170 4.56 -10.15 15.70
C TRP A 170 5.74 -9.18 15.80
N ASN A 171 6.88 -9.72 16.24
CA ASN A 171 8.16 -9.01 16.32
C ASN A 171 8.89 -9.01 14.96
N SER A 172 8.14 -8.77 13.90
CA SER A 172 8.59 -8.68 12.52
C SER A 172 8.14 -7.36 11.90
N CYS A 173 8.78 -6.96 10.80
CA CYS A 173 8.16 -5.99 9.90
C CYS A 173 7.33 -6.69 8.83
N LEU A 174 6.36 -5.94 8.31
CA LEU A 174 5.57 -6.29 7.16
C LEU A 174 5.79 -5.27 6.05
N ILE A 175 6.37 -5.71 4.94
CA ILE A 175 6.47 -4.90 3.72
C ILE A 175 5.57 -5.54 2.67
N PHE A 176 4.52 -4.83 2.29
CA PHE A 176 3.62 -5.27 1.24
C PHE A 176 3.90 -4.49 -0.03
N PHE A 177 4.54 -5.14 -0.99
CA PHE A 177 4.89 -4.56 -2.28
C PHE A 177 3.88 -4.94 -3.36
N THR A 178 3.51 -3.99 -4.21
CA THR A 178 2.70 -4.25 -5.40
C THR A 178 3.17 -3.45 -6.61
N LYS A 179 3.17 -4.08 -7.78
CA LYS A 179 3.63 -3.42 -9.01
C LYS A 179 2.69 -2.29 -9.45
N ASN A 180 1.38 -2.52 -9.52
CA ASN A 180 0.39 -1.51 -9.92
C ASN A 180 -0.77 -1.44 -8.93
N SER A 181 -0.78 -0.48 -8.00
CA SER A 181 -1.82 -0.41 -6.97
C SER A 181 -1.73 0.83 -6.09
N PRO A 182 -2.69 1.03 -5.15
CA PRO A 182 -4.01 0.39 -5.10
C PRO A 182 -4.93 0.90 -6.22
N CYS A 183 -5.68 0.00 -6.87
CA CYS A 183 -6.67 0.39 -7.87
C CYS A 183 -7.99 0.85 -7.24
N LEU A 184 -8.65 1.82 -7.88
CA LEU A 184 -9.92 2.39 -7.40
C LEU A 184 -11.11 1.48 -7.68
N GLY A 185 -11.16 0.85 -8.85
CA GLY A 185 -12.34 0.11 -9.31
C GLY A 185 -12.61 -1.20 -8.57
N THR A 186 -11.59 -1.79 -7.95
CA THR A 186 -11.66 -3.12 -7.34
C THR A 186 -11.12 -3.11 -5.91
N CYS A 187 -9.83 -2.82 -5.74
CA CYS A 187 -9.16 -2.87 -4.44
C CYS A 187 -9.72 -1.85 -3.44
N LEU A 188 -9.99 -0.62 -3.88
CA LEU A 188 -10.51 0.46 -3.03
C LEU A 188 -11.98 0.81 -3.31
N ASN A 189 -12.70 -0.06 -4.03
CA ASN A 189 -14.14 0.11 -4.22
C ASN A 189 -14.90 -0.41 -3.00
N ALA A 190 -15.36 0.49 -2.13
CA ALA A 190 -16.08 0.14 -0.91
C ALA A 190 -17.38 -0.64 -1.15
N SER A 191 -17.99 -0.55 -2.34
CA SER A 191 -19.16 -1.34 -2.72
C SER A 191 -18.80 -2.70 -3.34
N GLY A 192 -17.52 -2.94 -3.63
CA GLY A 192 -17.03 -4.15 -4.28
C GLY A 192 -16.82 -5.33 -3.34
N CYS A 193 -16.93 -6.54 -3.89
CA CYS A 193 -16.63 -7.81 -3.22
C CYS A 193 -15.13 -8.11 -3.10
N PHE A 194 -14.26 -7.28 -3.68
CA PHE A 194 -12.80 -7.48 -3.61
C PHE A 194 -12.12 -6.27 -2.94
N TYR A 195 -12.86 -5.61 -2.06
CA TYR A 195 -12.42 -4.44 -1.33
C TYR A 195 -11.38 -4.85 -0.27
N ILE A 196 -10.15 -4.39 -0.44
CA ILE A 196 -9.02 -4.84 0.39
C ILE A 196 -8.69 -3.92 1.55
N ARG A 197 -9.19 -2.67 1.58
CA ARG A 197 -8.81 -1.67 2.60
C ARG A 197 -9.08 -2.21 4.02
N ASP A 198 -10.21 -2.83 4.21
CA ASP A 198 -10.60 -3.42 5.48
C ASP A 198 -9.69 -4.59 5.90
N LEU A 199 -9.31 -5.46 4.94
CA LEU A 199 -8.34 -6.53 5.14
C LEU A 199 -6.95 -5.97 5.51
N MET A 200 -6.52 -4.91 4.81
CA MET A 200 -5.26 -4.21 5.09
C MET A 200 -5.28 -3.59 6.48
N ASP A 201 -6.36 -2.90 6.86
CA ASP A 201 -6.49 -2.25 8.16
C ASP A 201 -6.36 -3.25 9.30
N GLY A 202 -6.92 -4.45 9.12
CA GLY A 202 -6.66 -5.57 10.01
C GLY A 202 -5.15 -5.89 10.05
N VAL A 203 -4.64 -6.42 8.94
CA VAL A 203 -3.30 -7.05 8.91
C VAL A 203 -2.21 -6.06 9.34
N PHE A 204 -2.26 -4.83 8.84
CA PHE A 204 -1.31 -3.80 9.22
C PHE A 204 -1.53 -3.29 10.64
N GLY A 205 -2.78 -3.20 11.11
CA GLY A 205 -3.13 -2.76 12.45
C GLY A 205 -2.49 -3.60 13.56
N ALA A 206 -2.15 -4.85 13.27
CA ALA A 206 -1.48 -5.77 14.17
C ALA A 206 0.06 -5.65 14.19
N ILE A 207 0.66 -4.95 13.23
CA ILE A 207 2.11 -4.72 13.14
C ILE A 207 2.45 -3.36 13.76
N ASN A 208 3.60 -3.29 14.45
CA ASN A 208 4.12 -2.04 14.96
C ASN A 208 4.29 -1.03 13.81
N ASN A 209 3.82 0.20 14.01
CA ASN A 209 3.78 1.23 12.97
C ASN A 209 5.15 1.61 12.39
N ASN A 210 6.24 1.44 13.16
CA ASN A 210 7.60 1.67 12.68
C ASN A 210 8.12 0.54 11.77
N PHE A 211 7.37 -0.55 11.63
CA PHE A 211 7.78 -1.78 10.96
C PHE A 211 6.75 -2.25 9.93
N ARG A 212 5.97 -1.32 9.34
CA ARG A 212 5.00 -1.68 8.32
C ARG A 212 5.01 -0.69 7.16
N ALA A 213 4.94 -1.20 5.93
CA ALA A 213 4.89 -0.37 4.72
C ALA A 213 4.04 -1.03 3.63
N LEU A 214 3.20 -0.22 2.98
CA LEU A 214 2.62 -0.54 1.68
C LEU A 214 3.45 0.19 0.61
N ALA A 215 4.24 -0.57 -0.14
CA ALA A 215 5.04 -0.03 -1.24
C ALA A 215 4.37 -0.35 -2.58
N PHE A 216 4.38 0.59 -3.50
CA PHE A 216 3.95 0.33 -4.87
C PHE A 216 4.86 0.98 -5.92
N ARG A 217 4.96 0.37 -7.10
CA ARG A 217 5.82 0.88 -8.19
C ARG A 217 5.10 1.93 -9.03
N GLN A 218 3.85 1.67 -9.40
CA GLN A 218 3.07 2.55 -10.26
C GLN A 218 1.62 2.64 -9.81
N VAL A 219 1.02 3.80 -10.04
CA VAL A 219 -0.44 3.93 -10.03
C VAL A 219 -1.03 2.98 -11.07
N TYR A 220 -2.13 2.31 -10.72
CA TYR A 220 -2.82 1.41 -11.64
C TYR A 220 -3.14 2.15 -12.96
N PRO A 221 -2.64 1.68 -14.13
CA PRO A 221 -2.70 2.48 -15.36
C PRO A 221 -4.11 2.97 -15.74
N PRO A 222 -5.18 2.16 -15.60
CA PRO A 222 -6.55 2.63 -15.83
C PRO A 222 -7.01 3.78 -14.91
N ASP A 223 -6.40 3.95 -13.74
CA ASP A 223 -6.73 5.06 -12.84
C ASP A 223 -5.91 6.33 -13.12
N LYS A 224 -4.83 6.26 -13.92
CA LYS A 224 -4.00 7.42 -14.26
C LYS A 224 -4.76 8.47 -15.07
N ALA A 225 -5.62 8.05 -15.99
CA ALA A 225 -6.09 8.92 -17.06
C ALA A 225 -6.88 10.16 -16.60
N GLN A 226 -7.57 10.12 -15.45
CA GLN A 226 -8.47 11.22 -15.04
C GLN A 226 -8.63 11.40 -13.52
N LYS A 227 -7.91 10.68 -12.66
CA LYS A 227 -8.36 10.44 -11.26
C LYS A 227 -7.41 10.92 -10.16
N ARG A 228 -6.52 11.90 -10.39
CA ARG A 228 -5.54 12.34 -9.36
C ARG A 228 -6.18 12.63 -7.99
N LYS A 229 -7.23 13.45 -7.95
CA LYS A 229 -7.95 13.78 -6.70
C LYS A 229 -8.61 12.54 -6.08
N ALA A 230 -9.35 11.77 -6.87
CA ALA A 230 -10.05 10.58 -6.37
C ALA A 230 -9.07 9.49 -5.87
N LEU A 231 -7.91 9.34 -6.53
CA LEU A 231 -6.81 8.47 -6.07
C LEU A 231 -6.33 8.89 -4.70
N TRP A 232 -6.01 10.16 -4.54
CA TRP A 232 -5.55 10.68 -3.26
C TRP A 232 -6.60 10.50 -2.16
N GLU A 233 -7.86 10.88 -2.40
CA GLU A 233 -8.96 10.74 -1.43
C GLU A 233 -9.15 9.27 -1.02
N ALA A 234 -9.10 8.34 -1.97
CA ALA A 234 -9.21 6.91 -1.68
C ALA A 234 -8.00 6.41 -0.86
N TRP A 235 -6.78 6.86 -1.17
CA TRP A 235 -5.59 6.49 -0.42
C TRP A 235 -5.60 7.02 1.02
N GLN A 236 -6.18 8.20 1.26
CA GLN A 236 -6.35 8.72 2.62
C GLN A 236 -7.25 7.83 3.51
N THR A 237 -8.04 6.92 2.92
CA THR A 237 -8.85 5.97 3.69
C THR A 237 -8.03 4.79 4.26
N ILE A 238 -6.78 4.62 3.83
CA ILE A 238 -5.87 3.56 4.29
C ILE A 238 -5.08 4.09 5.50
N GLN A 239 -5.61 3.90 6.71
CA GLN A 239 -5.06 4.52 7.92
C GLN A 239 -3.89 3.74 8.52
N ASN A 240 -3.90 2.41 8.41
CA ASN A 240 -2.91 1.58 9.09
C ASN A 240 -1.72 1.16 8.22
N ALA A 241 -1.72 1.46 6.93
CA ALA A 241 -0.63 1.07 6.02
C ALA A 241 0.07 2.31 5.46
N PRO A 242 1.20 2.75 6.06
CA PRO A 242 2.00 3.85 5.51
C PRO A 242 2.38 3.52 4.07
N MET A 243 2.01 4.42 3.15
CA MET A 243 2.14 4.19 1.72
C MET A 243 3.41 4.83 1.17
N TYR A 244 4.07 4.13 0.25
CA TYR A 244 5.25 4.60 -0.44
C TYR A 244 5.18 4.28 -1.93
N LYS A 245 5.55 5.24 -2.76
CA LYS A 245 5.87 4.98 -4.17
C LYS A 245 7.37 4.69 -4.25
N CYS A 246 7.71 3.49 -4.69
CA CYS A 246 9.09 3.04 -4.83
C CYS A 246 9.43 2.84 -6.29
N ASP A 247 10.50 3.47 -6.76
CA ASP A 247 11.09 3.25 -8.08
C ASP A 247 12.56 2.80 -7.96
N ASN A 248 13.31 2.83 -9.07
CA ASN A 248 14.72 2.43 -9.05
C ASN A 248 15.60 3.46 -8.33
N ASN A 249 15.12 4.70 -8.20
CA ASN A 249 15.85 5.82 -7.61
C ASN A 249 15.61 5.90 -6.10
N GLY A 250 14.41 5.60 -5.62
CA GLY A 250 14.07 5.73 -4.21
C GLY A 250 12.68 5.25 -3.85
N CYS A 251 12.37 5.28 -2.56
CA CYS A 251 11.02 5.20 -2.04
C CYS A 251 10.63 6.55 -1.45
N ALA A 252 9.47 7.07 -1.82
CA ALA A 252 8.94 8.33 -1.32
C ALA A 252 7.61 8.10 -0.61
N SER A 253 7.45 8.72 0.57
CA SER A 253 6.22 8.65 1.36
C SER A 253 5.06 9.34 0.64
N CYS A 254 3.86 8.76 0.71
CA CYS A 254 2.63 9.34 0.17
C CYS A 254 1.90 10.30 1.13
N GLU A 255 2.49 10.63 2.28
CA GLU A 255 1.88 11.47 3.32
C GLU A 255 1.66 12.93 2.92
N GLU A 256 2.34 13.40 1.86
CA GLU A 256 2.19 14.75 1.33
C GLU A 256 0.71 15.03 0.98
N LYS A 257 0.15 16.10 1.56
CA LYS A 257 -1.27 16.44 1.39
C LYS A 257 -1.51 17.26 0.13
N CYS A 258 -0.50 18.00 -0.31
CA CYS A 258 -0.57 18.80 -1.52
C CYS A 258 -0.51 17.89 -2.75
N LEU A 259 -1.64 17.80 -3.49
CA LEU A 259 -1.79 16.91 -4.64
C LEU A 259 -0.72 17.09 -5.72
N SER A 260 -0.26 18.32 -5.92
CA SER A 260 0.76 18.66 -6.93
C SER A 260 2.18 18.31 -6.48
N GLN A 261 2.41 18.18 -5.18
CA GLN A 261 3.71 17.85 -4.58
C GLN A 261 3.80 16.38 -4.13
N ASN A 262 2.67 15.67 -4.06
CA ASN A 262 2.65 14.30 -3.59
C ASN A 262 3.41 13.38 -4.57
N PRO A 263 4.54 12.79 -4.14
CA PRO A 263 5.41 12.01 -5.03
C PRO A 263 4.70 10.75 -5.56
N CYS A 264 3.73 10.23 -4.80
CA CYS A 264 2.94 9.07 -5.19
C CYS A 264 1.96 9.34 -6.33
N LEU A 265 1.65 10.62 -6.62
CA LEU A 265 0.79 11.06 -7.71
C LEU A 265 1.56 11.62 -8.92
N GLU A 266 2.88 11.57 -8.89
CA GLU A 266 3.72 11.94 -10.02
C GLU A 266 3.40 11.04 -11.23
N GLY A 267 3.19 11.68 -12.39
CA GLY A 267 2.77 11.01 -13.63
C GLY A 267 1.26 10.79 -13.76
N VAL A 268 0.45 11.25 -12.79
CA VAL A 268 -1.02 11.29 -12.91
C VAL A 268 -1.44 12.71 -13.28
N PRO A 269 -2.10 12.99 -14.41
CA PRO A 269 -2.54 14.34 -14.76
C PRO A 269 -3.57 14.92 -13.76
N GLU A 270 -3.56 16.24 -13.59
CA GLU A 270 -4.68 16.94 -12.94
C GLU A 270 -5.94 16.89 -13.81
N MET A 271 -7.12 16.89 -13.21
CA MET A 271 -8.37 16.94 -13.97
C MET A 271 -8.36 18.19 -14.87
N GLY A 272 -8.55 17.99 -16.18
CA GLY A 272 -8.57 19.06 -17.18
C GLY A 272 -7.29 19.22 -18.01
N ALA A 273 -6.18 18.59 -17.62
CA ALA A 273 -4.96 18.56 -18.42
C ALA A 273 -5.08 17.47 -19.52
N VAL A 274 -5.94 17.68 -20.51
CA VAL A 274 -5.92 16.88 -21.74
C VAL A 274 -4.69 17.33 -22.55
N PRO A 275 -3.75 16.43 -22.90
CA PRO A 275 -2.69 16.79 -23.83
C PRO A 275 -3.34 17.16 -25.16
N GLN A 276 -3.17 18.40 -25.62
CA GLN A 276 -3.47 18.75 -27.00
C GLN A 276 -2.63 17.82 -27.89
N ARG A 277 -3.30 16.92 -28.62
CA ARG A 277 -2.62 16.17 -29.69
C ARG A 277 -2.16 17.20 -30.71
N ALA A 278 -0.85 17.32 -30.87
CA ALA A 278 -0.28 17.97 -32.04
C ALA A 278 -0.72 17.14 -33.26
N HIS A 279 -1.68 17.67 -34.02
CA HIS A 279 -1.98 17.18 -35.35
C HIS A 279 -0.82 17.63 -36.26
N GLY A 280 0.02 16.67 -36.64
CA GLY A 280 0.85 16.75 -37.84
C GLY A 280 0.13 16.10 -39.01
#